data_AF-A0A6N7IRK6-F1
#
_entry.id   AF-A0A6N7IRK6-F1
#
_cell.length_a   1.000
_cell.length_b   1.000
_cell.length_c   1.000
_cell.angle_alpha   90.00
_cell.angle_beta   90.00
_cell.angle_gamma   90.00
#
_symmetry.space_group_name_H-M   'P 1'
#
loop_
_entity.id
_entity.type
_entity.pdbx_description
1 polymer ?
#
loop_
_entity_poly.entity_id
_entity_poly.type
_entity_poly.pdbx_seq_one_letter_code
_entity_poly.pdbx_strand_id
1 'polypeptide(L)'
;MDLKIIEDFKNLILDHGLPETDVVLFGVICPYCGKHDRIRQLEAPQELAGALDENVLHRYRAMWNLLSREDQGMAVCKFCHNIMAFADDSFRVETLY
;
A
#
# COMPACT_ATOMS: atom_id res chain seq x y z
N MET A 1 -9.32 13.18 2.93
CA MET A 1 -8.20 12.58 3.69
C MET A 1 -7.01 13.53 3.65
N ASP A 2 -6.07 13.51 4.61
CA ASP A 2 -4.93 14.45 4.59
C ASP A 2 -3.86 13.97 3.59
N LEU A 3 -3.61 14.74 2.53
CA LEU A 3 -2.59 14.47 1.50
C LEU A 3 -1.21 14.24 2.10
N LYS A 4 -0.91 14.88 3.24
CA LYS A 4 0.35 14.71 3.95
C LYS A 4 0.53 13.28 4.48
N ILE A 5 -0.54 12.63 4.94
CA ILE A 5 -0.48 11.26 5.47
C ILE A 5 -0.14 10.26 4.36
N ILE A 6 -0.73 10.44 3.17
CA ILE A 6 -0.47 9.56 2.02
C ILE A 6 0.97 9.71 1.55
N GLU A 7 1.49 10.93 1.49
CA GLU A 7 2.88 11.18 1.11
C GLU A 7 3.86 10.68 2.17
N ASP A 8 3.58 10.88 3.46
CA ASP A 8 4.36 10.34 4.56
C ASP A 8 4.39 8.80 4.51
N PHE A 9 3.27 8.17 4.15
CA PHE A 9 3.19 6.71 4.03
C PHE A 9 3.94 6.19 2.81
N LYS A 10 3.84 6.89 1.68
CA LYS A 10 4.60 6.64 0.46
C LYS A 10 6.11 6.70 0.71
N ASN A 11 6.58 7.73 1.42
CA ASN A 11 7.98 7.83 1.76
C ASN A 11 8.41 6.68 2.68
N LEU A 12 7.61 6.33 3.69
CA LEU A 12 7.91 5.21 4.58
C LEU A 12 8.08 3.89 3.82
N ILE A 13 7.16 3.57 2.90
CA ILE A 13 7.25 2.31 2.14
C ILE A 13 8.47 2.30 1.20
N LEU A 14 8.84 3.44 0.63
CA LEU A 14 10.00 3.55 -0.27
C LEU A 14 11.31 3.46 0.50
N ASP A 15 11.43 4.15 1.62
CA ASP A 15 12.62 4.17 2.47
C ASP A 15 12.96 2.78 3.03
N HIS A 16 11.93 1.97 3.30
CA HIS A 16 12.06 0.60 3.79
C HIS A 16 11.91 -0.47 2.70
N GLY A 17 11.82 -0.09 1.43
CA GLY A 17 11.83 -1.03 0.30
C GLY A 17 10.58 -1.91 0.15
N LEU A 18 9.44 -1.51 0.73
CA LEU A 18 8.19 -2.28 0.72
C LEU A 18 7.43 -2.20 -0.62
N PRO A 19 6.57 -3.19 -0.93
CA PRO A 19 6.49 -4.50 -0.29
C PRO A 19 7.76 -5.32 -0.49
N GLU A 20 8.07 -6.17 0.48
CA GLU A 20 9.15 -7.17 0.39
C GLU A 20 8.77 -8.30 -0.58
N THR A 21 7.49 -8.65 -0.57
CA THR A 21 6.91 -9.72 -1.37
C THR A 21 6.57 -9.20 -2.75
N ASP A 22 7.16 -9.78 -3.79
CA ASP A 22 6.94 -9.37 -5.17
C ASP A 22 5.71 -10.06 -5.79
N VAL A 23 4.54 -9.94 -5.15
CA VAL A 23 3.27 -10.45 -5.68
C VAL A 23 2.61 -9.39 -6.56
N VAL A 24 2.44 -9.68 -7.86
CA VAL A 24 1.66 -8.83 -8.77
C VAL A 24 0.18 -9.08 -8.55
N LEU A 25 -0.60 -8.01 -8.39
CA LEU A 25 -2.06 -8.06 -8.51
C LEU A 25 -2.44 -8.02 -9.99
N PHE A 26 -2.81 -9.18 -10.55
CA PHE A 26 -3.25 -9.29 -11.95
C PHE A 26 -4.65 -8.71 -12.15
N GLY A 27 -4.90 -8.12 -13.33
CA GLY A 27 -6.21 -7.55 -13.68
C GLY A 27 -6.50 -6.19 -13.04
N VAL A 28 -5.57 -5.64 -12.27
CA VAL A 28 -5.70 -4.36 -11.57
C VAL A 28 -5.01 -3.25 -12.34
N ILE A 29 -5.70 -2.12 -12.57
CA ILE A 29 -5.15 -0.95 -13.26
C ILE A 29 -4.93 0.17 -12.23
N CYS A 30 -3.72 0.73 -12.17
CA CYS A 30 -3.43 1.90 -11.35
C CYS A 30 -4.34 3.08 -11.76
N PRO A 31 -5.19 3.62 -10.87
CA PRO A 31 -6.06 4.75 -11.20
C PRO A 31 -5.27 6.06 -11.40
N TYR A 32 -4.00 6.10 -10.98
CA TYR A 32 -3.15 7.29 -11.11
C TYR A 32 -2.37 7.36 -12.43
N CYS A 33 -1.85 6.24 -12.93
CA CYS A 33 -0.99 6.22 -14.12
C CYS A 33 -1.46 5.27 -15.24
N GLY A 34 -2.53 4.51 -15.03
CA GLY A 34 -3.11 3.59 -16.01
C GLY A 34 -2.30 2.30 -16.26
N LYS A 35 -1.21 2.05 -15.52
CA LYS A 35 -0.41 0.82 -15.63
C LYS A 35 -1.04 -0.34 -14.85
N HIS A 36 -0.89 -1.56 -15.35
CA HIS A 36 -1.56 -2.75 -14.78
C HIS A 36 -0.60 -3.90 -14.42
N ASP A 37 0.66 -3.83 -14.86
CA ASP A 37 1.66 -4.89 -14.74
C ASP A 37 2.57 -4.73 -13.52
N ARG A 38 2.37 -3.67 -12.72
CA ARG A 38 3.30 -3.25 -11.65
C ARG A 38 2.60 -2.93 -10.33
N ILE A 39 1.39 -3.45 -10.14
CA ILE A 39 0.64 -3.24 -8.89
C ILE A 39 1.01 -4.36 -7.94
N ARG A 40 1.56 -4.01 -6.78
CA ARG A 40 2.03 -4.95 -5.77
C ARG A 40 1.23 -4.78 -4.50
N GLN A 41 0.81 -5.88 -3.90
CA GLN A 41 0.16 -5.86 -2.60
C GLN A 41 1.19 -5.48 -1.53
N LEU A 42 0.80 -4.59 -0.63
CA LEU A 42 1.54 -4.29 0.59
C LEU A 42 1.18 -5.33 1.66
N GLU A 43 2.19 -5.79 2.39
CA GLU A 43 2.02 -6.69 3.53
C GLU A 43 1.21 -6.02 4.64
N ALA A 44 0.29 -6.76 5.24
CA ALA A 44 -0.43 -6.30 6.41
C ALA A 44 0.55 -6.03 7.58
N PRO A 45 0.23 -5.11 8.50
CA PRO A 45 1.11 -4.79 9.62
C PRO A 45 1.47 -5.98 10.54
N GLN A 46 0.72 -7.08 10.49
CA GLN A 46 1.02 -8.31 11.23
C GLN A 46 2.09 -9.15 10.53
N GLU A 47 2.18 -9.08 9.20
CA GLU A 47 3.14 -9.83 8.38
C GLU A 47 4.54 -9.19 8.43
N LEU A 48 4.63 -7.90 8.72
CA LEU A 48 5.90 -7.15 8.85
C LEU A 48 6.51 -7.23 10.26
N ALA A 49 5.88 -7.96 11.19
CA ALA A 49 6.38 -8.12 12.55
C ALA A 49 7.72 -8.86 12.54
N GLY A 50 8.78 -8.19 12.97
CA GLY A 50 10.16 -8.72 12.96
C GLY A 50 10.95 -8.43 11.68
N ALA A 51 10.32 -7.93 10.62
CA ALA A 51 11.00 -7.44 9.41
C ALA A 51 11.38 -5.94 9.53
N LEU A 52 10.55 -5.17 10.23
CA LEU A 52 10.77 -3.73 10.49
C LEU A 52 11.10 -3.45 11.95
N ASP A 53 11.87 -2.38 12.19
CA ASP A 53 12.05 -1.80 13.52
C ASP A 53 10.68 -1.44 14.15
N GLU A 54 10.54 -1.64 15.46
CA GLU A 54 9.27 -1.46 16.17
C GLU A 54 8.67 -0.05 15.96
N ASN A 55 9.52 0.99 15.96
CA ASN A 55 9.09 2.36 15.71
C ASN A 55 8.57 2.57 14.28
N VAL A 56 9.18 1.91 13.31
CA VAL A 56 8.79 1.95 11.90
C VAL A 56 7.47 1.20 11.73
N LEU A 57 7.37 0.00 12.30
CA LEU A 57 6.16 -0.82 12.28
C LEU A 57 4.98 -0.11 12.94
N HIS A 58 5.21 0.59 14.04
CA HIS A 58 4.18 1.39 14.70
C HIS A 58 3.66 2.51 13.79
N ARG A 59 4.56 3.25 13.11
CA ARG A 59 4.18 4.29 12.14
C ARG A 59 3.44 3.70 10.94
N TYR A 60 3.95 2.59 10.41
CA TYR A 60 3.34 1.86 9.31
C TYR A 60 1.90 1.46 9.66
N ARG A 61 1.70 0.80 10.81
CA ARG A 61 0.38 0.38 11.30
C ARG A 61 -0.57 1.54 11.49
N ALA A 62 -0.09 2.66 12.04
CA ALA A 62 -0.91 3.85 12.22
C ALA A 62 -1.41 4.40 10.89
N MET A 63 -0.53 4.54 9.88
CA MET A 63 -0.91 5.01 8.55
C MET A 63 -1.79 4.01 7.81
N TRP A 64 -1.51 2.71 7.96
CA TRP A 64 -2.34 1.63 7.43
C TRP A 64 -3.78 1.76 7.92
N ASN A 65 -3.97 1.78 9.24
CA ASN A 65 -5.30 1.87 9.84
C ASN A 65 -6.06 3.16 9.50
N LEU A 66 -5.34 4.25 9.19
CA LEU A 66 -5.95 5.51 8.77
C LEU A 66 -6.43 5.48 7.31
N LEU A 67 -5.79 4.69 6.45
CA LEU A 67 -6.00 4.69 5.01
C LEU A 67 -6.82 3.49 4.51
N SER A 68 -6.70 2.33 5.17
CA SER A 68 -7.49 1.14 4.86
C SER A 68 -8.86 1.22 5.54
N ARG A 69 -9.93 0.85 4.84
CA ARG A 69 -11.20 0.51 5.48
C ARG A 69 -11.16 -0.92 6.04
N GLU A 70 -12.11 -1.26 6.90
CA GLU A 70 -12.27 -2.64 7.37
C GLU A 70 -12.36 -3.58 6.15
N ASP A 71 -11.62 -4.70 6.22
CA ASP A 71 -11.53 -5.73 5.18
C ASP A 71 -10.93 -5.28 3.82
N GLN A 72 -10.21 -4.16 3.77
CA GLN A 72 -9.46 -3.72 2.59
C GLN A 72 -7.95 -3.94 2.71
N GLY A 73 -7.36 -4.48 1.66
CA GLY A 73 -5.92 -4.51 1.46
C GLY A 73 -5.40 -3.18 0.90
N MET A 74 -4.09 -2.99 0.95
CA MET A 74 -3.42 -1.87 0.28
C MET A 74 -2.39 -2.36 -0.72
N ALA A 75 -2.25 -1.62 -1.81
CA ALA A 75 -1.30 -1.92 -2.87
C ALA A 75 -0.51 -0.66 -3.24
N VAL A 76 0.66 -0.87 -3.82
CA VAL A 76 1.51 0.18 -4.38
C VAL A 76 1.75 -0.09 -5.86
N CYS A 77 1.68 0.97 -6.67
CA CYS A 77 2.14 0.89 -8.04
C CYS A 77 3.67 1.10 -8.10
N LYS A 78 4.46 0.09 -8.47
CA LYS A 78 5.93 0.22 -8.63
C LYS A 78 6.35 1.08 -9.85
N PHE A 79 5.42 1.76 -10.52
CA PHE A 79 5.72 2.74 -11.57
C PHE A 79 5.65 4.18 -11.05
N CYS A 80 4.52 4.57 -10.46
CA CYS A 80 4.32 5.93 -9.93
C CYS A 80 4.44 6.03 -8.40
N HIS A 81 4.62 4.90 -7.72
CA HIS A 81 4.73 4.77 -6.26
C HIS A 81 3.50 5.26 -5.48
N ASN A 82 2.35 5.41 -6.14
CA ASN A 82 1.12 5.75 -5.43
C ASN A 82 0.51 4.51 -4.76
N ILE A 83 -0.03 4.75 -3.57
CA ILE A 83 -0.71 3.77 -2.73
C ILE A 83 -2.21 3.80 -3.07
N MET A 84 -2.84 2.63 -3.06
CA MET A 84 -4.26 2.45 -3.34
C MET A 84 -4.83 1.40 -2.41
N ALA A 85 -6.10 1.55 -2.06
CA ALA A 85 -6.86 0.51 -1.39
C ALA A 85 -7.44 -0.44 -2.44
N PHE A 86 -7.61 -1.71 -2.08
CA PHE A 86 -8.39 -2.67 -2.85
C PHE A 86 -9.20 -3.55 -1.90
N ALA A 87 -10.33 -4.08 -2.39
CA ALA A 87 -11.10 -5.10 -1.69
C ALA A 87 -10.72 -6.46 -2.25
N ASP A 88 -10.46 -7.45 -1.40
CA ASP A 88 -9.98 -8.79 -1.77
C ASP A 88 -10.87 -9.49 -2.81
N ASP A 89 -12.18 -9.20 -2.82
CA ASP A 89 -13.16 -9.79 -3.74
C ASP A 89 -13.34 -9.02 -5.07
N SER A 90 -12.57 -7.96 -5.31
CA SER A 90 -12.71 -7.19 -6.54
C SER A 90 -11.36 -6.79 -7.12
N PHE A 91 -11.19 -6.98 -8.43
CA PHE A 91 -10.06 -6.43 -9.21
C PHE A 91 -10.09 -4.89 -9.31
N ARG A 92 -10.69 -4.22 -8.32
CA ARG A 92 -10.90 -2.79 -8.26
C ARG A 92 -10.01 -2.21 -7.18
N VAL A 93 -9.18 -1.27 -7.62
CA VAL A 93 -8.40 -0.39 -6.76
C VAL A 93 -9.03 0.98 -6.73
N GLU A 94 -9.01 1.61 -5.56
CA GLU A 94 -9.55 2.95 -5.35
C GLU A 94 -8.44 3.93 -4.98
N THR A 95 -8.62 5.18 -5.41
CA THR A 95 -7.73 6.27 -5.01
C THR A 95 -7.97 6.68 -3.57
N LEU A 96 -6.91 7.01 -2.84
CA LEU A 96 -6.96 7.45 -1.46
C LEU A 96 -7.27 8.97 -1.31
N TYR A 97 -8.15 9.58 -2.11
CA TYR A 97 -8.45 11.03 -2.02
C TYR A 97 -9.65 11.34 -1.10
#